data_AF-A0A9D5QPU4-F1
#
_entry.id   AF-A0A9D5QPU4-F1
#
_cell.length_a   1.000
_cell.length_b   1.000
_cell.length_c   1.000
_cell.angle_alpha   90.00
_cell.angle_beta   90.00
_cell.angle_gamma   90.00
#
_symmetry.space_group_name_H-M   'P 1'
#
loop_
_entity.id
_entity.type
_entity.pdbx_description
1 polymer ?
#
loop_
_entity_poly.entity_id
_entity_poly.type
_entity_poly.pdbx_seq_one_letter_code
_entity_poly.pdbx_strand_id
1 'polypeptide(L)'
;MKRAIYFILSIALGGQFAHSLVIETTSGNLAEHKMALELTTDNAVVIKGTANVTDLDIIKSMSDYVKELDLSQLAIEAYTYPASADVEQHSFAPGELPSFMMAGVNITNFKFPSNSSKIGTGAFSSSKLQSVEIPKTVTTIGDYAFAGCKSLRSVKIEGEAALGIGAFKDCKELQSVKLNGKISTIPPYLFDGCLNYSESLPAQITAVGDYAYRGTGLVALNLRNISKIGTFAFADMPRLESVVYSNDNIALSPGVFFNSKELNVLPAFSADAPDLFLAHSNAKSDYVIHSPKIGEAAYANNRSIDTITFGPEVKSISRHAFRNLENLAVIDASLLNSVPEVDEDAFSGLKNDIGRYNIKLNVKKEYQNNWLEHPVWSLFEIGQYDTGVAQITDEDPAISVMRNGETISVNADASIDYVIVYTLDGMKMAEVAPMTTEAEINGMPSDQVLIVNVKAGDINKIIKLR
;
A
#
# COMPACT_ATOMS: atom_id res chain seq x y z
N MET A 1 4.45 -61.92 -29.20
CA MET A 1 3.36 -61.22 -29.89
C MET A 1 2.00 -61.62 -29.31
N LYS A 2 1.41 -60.79 -28.45
CA LYS A 2 -0.04 -60.77 -28.19
C LYS A 2 -0.43 -59.30 -28.07
N ARG A 3 -1.22 -58.78 -29.01
CA ARG A 3 -1.77 -57.41 -28.95
C ARG A 3 -2.99 -57.44 -28.05
N ALA A 4 -2.96 -56.73 -26.93
CA ALA A 4 -4.17 -56.35 -26.21
C ALA A 4 -4.64 -55.02 -26.80
N ILE A 5 -5.81 -55.03 -27.45
CA ILE A 5 -6.44 -53.84 -28.01
C ILE A 5 -7.31 -53.24 -26.91
N TYR A 6 -6.91 -52.10 -26.36
CA TYR A 6 -7.79 -51.34 -25.47
C TYR A 6 -8.84 -50.60 -26.30
N PHE A 7 -10.10 -50.85 -25.95
CA PHE A 7 -11.28 -50.35 -26.65
C PHE A 7 -11.60 -48.93 -26.16
N ILE A 8 -11.65 -47.95 -27.06
CA ILE A 8 -12.15 -46.60 -26.72
C ILE A 8 -13.69 -46.65 -26.78
N LEU A 9 -14.35 -46.37 -25.65
CA LEU A 9 -15.80 -46.17 -25.60
C LEU A 9 -16.11 -44.77 -25.03
N SER A 10 -16.89 -43.99 -25.78
CA SER A 10 -17.04 -42.54 -25.57
C SER A 10 -18.40 -42.14 -24.97
N ILE A 11 -18.43 -41.73 -23.69
CA ILE A 11 -19.50 -40.99 -22.98
C ILE A 11 -18.81 -40.20 -21.84
N ALA A 12 -19.07 -38.93 -21.52
CA ALA A 12 -19.97 -37.88 -22.04
C ALA A 12 -19.20 -36.55 -22.25
N LEU A 13 -19.89 -35.42 -22.49
CA LEU A 13 -19.27 -34.09 -22.63
C LEU A 13 -18.99 -33.42 -21.28
N GLY A 14 -17.74 -33.00 -21.08
CA GLY A 14 -17.29 -32.20 -19.94
C GLY A 14 -15.89 -31.61 -20.16
N GLY A 15 -15.70 -30.86 -21.26
CA GLY A 15 -14.46 -30.12 -21.53
C GLY A 15 -13.19 -30.98 -21.57
N GLN A 16 -13.18 -32.02 -22.42
CA GLN A 16 -12.03 -32.92 -22.58
C GLN A 16 -10.95 -32.26 -23.44
N PHE A 17 -9.69 -32.29 -22.99
CA PHE A 17 -8.55 -31.81 -23.76
C PHE A 17 -8.37 -32.65 -25.03
N ALA A 18 -8.02 -32.02 -26.15
CA ALA A 18 -8.12 -32.63 -27.49
C ALA A 18 -7.19 -33.84 -27.72
N HIS A 19 -6.13 -33.97 -26.92
CA HIS A 19 -5.24 -35.14 -26.82
C HIS A 19 -4.85 -35.29 -25.35
N SER A 20 -5.36 -36.32 -24.67
CA SER A 20 -5.08 -36.54 -23.25
C SER A 20 -4.94 -38.02 -22.92
N LEU A 21 -3.83 -38.39 -22.29
CA LEU A 21 -3.65 -39.71 -21.69
C LEU A 21 -4.58 -39.82 -20.48
N VAL A 22 -5.39 -40.88 -20.44
CA VAL A 22 -6.29 -41.17 -19.32
C VAL A 22 -5.77 -42.37 -18.54
N ILE A 23 -5.59 -42.20 -17.23
CA ILE A 23 -5.19 -43.25 -16.30
C ILE A 23 -6.28 -43.42 -15.24
N GLU A 24 -6.66 -44.67 -14.99
CA GLU A 24 -7.47 -45.06 -13.84
C GLU A 24 -6.56 -45.79 -12.86
N THR A 25 -6.52 -45.35 -11.61
CA THR A 25 -5.62 -45.89 -10.58
C THR A 25 -6.37 -46.14 -9.28
N THR A 26 -5.76 -46.94 -8.42
CA THR A 26 -6.09 -47.09 -7.00
C THR A 26 -4.88 -46.73 -6.15
N SER A 27 -5.11 -46.38 -4.89
CA SER A 27 -4.07 -45.90 -3.96
C SER A 27 -2.83 -46.80 -3.89
N GLY A 28 -1.68 -46.24 -4.23
CA GLY A 28 -0.36 -46.89 -4.25
C GLY A 28 0.03 -47.53 -5.58
N ASN A 29 -0.87 -47.59 -6.56
CA ASN A 29 -0.66 -48.33 -7.81
C ASN A 29 -0.29 -47.45 -9.02
N LEU A 30 -0.16 -46.13 -8.87
CA LEU A 30 0.20 -45.26 -10.01
C LEU A 30 1.60 -45.57 -10.57
N ALA A 31 2.46 -46.22 -9.77
CA ALA A 31 3.76 -46.74 -10.19
C ALA A 31 3.67 -47.73 -11.36
N GLU A 32 2.58 -48.50 -11.47
CA GLU A 32 2.35 -49.42 -12.59
C GLU A 32 2.15 -48.68 -13.93
N HIS A 33 1.69 -47.43 -13.86
CA HIS A 33 1.48 -46.56 -15.03
C HIS A 33 2.68 -45.64 -15.33
N LYS A 34 3.75 -45.68 -14.52
CA LYS A 34 4.92 -44.78 -14.64
C LYS A 34 5.52 -44.76 -16.05
N MET A 35 5.65 -45.92 -16.71
CA MET A 35 6.16 -46.00 -18.08
C MET A 35 5.25 -45.29 -19.11
N ALA A 36 3.92 -45.31 -18.91
CA ALA A 36 2.99 -44.60 -19.78
C ALA A 36 3.05 -43.08 -19.55
N LEU A 37 3.27 -42.66 -18.29
CA LEU A 37 3.45 -41.25 -17.92
C LEU A 37 4.75 -40.65 -18.44
N GLU A 38 5.87 -41.38 -18.34
CA GLU A 38 7.20 -40.91 -18.78
C GLU A 38 7.39 -40.93 -20.30
N LEU A 39 6.62 -41.75 -21.03
CA LEU A 39 6.70 -41.89 -22.50
C LEU A 39 5.54 -41.22 -23.25
N THR A 40 4.65 -40.50 -22.55
CA THR A 40 3.51 -39.85 -23.22
C THR A 40 3.95 -38.72 -24.14
N THR A 41 3.31 -38.60 -25.30
CA THR A 41 3.40 -37.40 -26.16
C THR A 41 2.21 -36.46 -25.94
N ASP A 42 1.24 -36.83 -25.10
CA ASP A 42 0.08 -36.00 -24.79
C ASP A 42 0.47 -34.88 -23.82
N ASN A 43 0.15 -33.64 -24.19
CA ASN A 43 0.39 -32.47 -23.35
C ASN A 43 -0.47 -32.43 -22.08
N ALA A 44 -1.57 -33.19 -22.09
CA ALA A 44 -2.54 -33.30 -21.02
C ALA A 44 -2.64 -34.73 -20.47
N VAL A 45 -2.77 -34.87 -19.15
CA VAL A 45 -3.03 -36.14 -18.47
C VAL A 45 -4.26 -36.00 -17.57
N VAL A 46 -5.15 -36.99 -17.62
CA VAL A 46 -6.31 -37.13 -16.74
C VAL A 46 -6.09 -38.35 -15.85
N ILE A 47 -6.11 -38.18 -14.53
CA ILE A 47 -6.00 -39.31 -13.58
C ILE A 47 -7.30 -39.42 -12.80
N LYS A 48 -7.80 -40.66 -12.67
CA LYS A 48 -9.09 -40.99 -12.06
C LYS A 48 -8.96 -42.10 -11.02
N GLY A 49 -9.97 -42.24 -10.17
CA GLY A 49 -10.06 -43.31 -9.18
C GLY A 49 -9.58 -42.85 -7.80
N THR A 50 -8.69 -43.60 -7.16
CA THR A 50 -8.12 -43.23 -5.86
C THR A 50 -6.59 -43.22 -5.89
N ALA A 51 -6.01 -42.32 -5.10
CA ALA A 51 -4.58 -42.15 -4.95
C ALA A 51 -4.23 -41.86 -3.50
N ASN A 52 -2.98 -42.07 -3.11
CA ASN A 52 -2.44 -41.65 -1.83
C ASN A 52 -1.15 -40.82 -2.04
N VAL A 53 -0.49 -40.40 -0.96
CA VAL A 53 0.72 -39.54 -1.03
C VAL A 53 1.86 -40.15 -1.87
N THR A 54 2.00 -41.48 -1.93
CA THR A 54 3.05 -42.11 -2.74
C THR A 54 2.79 -41.98 -4.24
N ASP A 55 1.51 -41.93 -4.63
CA ASP A 55 1.14 -41.62 -6.03
C ASP A 55 1.35 -40.14 -6.36
N LEU A 56 1.15 -39.23 -5.38
CA LEU A 56 1.38 -37.80 -5.58
C LEU A 56 2.85 -37.47 -5.91
N ASP A 57 3.81 -38.24 -5.39
CA ASP A 57 5.23 -38.09 -5.73
C ASP A 57 5.53 -38.50 -7.18
N ILE A 58 4.84 -39.52 -7.67
CA ILE A 58 4.91 -39.92 -9.09
C ILE A 58 4.29 -38.82 -9.96
N ILE A 59 3.15 -38.24 -9.54
CA ILE A 59 2.49 -37.09 -10.17
C ILE A 59 3.38 -35.84 -10.19
N LYS A 60 4.20 -35.62 -9.16
CA LYS A 60 5.25 -34.58 -9.17
C LYS A 60 6.31 -34.88 -10.23
N SER A 61 6.82 -36.11 -10.26
CA SER A 61 7.92 -36.51 -11.16
C SER A 61 7.57 -36.45 -12.65
N MET A 62 6.32 -36.74 -13.03
CA MET A 62 5.86 -36.64 -14.43
C MET A 62 5.67 -35.18 -14.91
N SER A 63 5.69 -34.19 -14.01
CA SER A 63 5.35 -32.79 -14.34
C SER A 63 6.33 -32.12 -15.31
N ASP A 64 7.52 -32.70 -15.50
CA ASP A 64 8.49 -32.23 -16.50
C ASP A 64 8.02 -32.48 -17.93
N TYR A 65 7.20 -33.51 -18.16
CA TYR A 65 6.72 -33.95 -19.48
C TYR A 65 5.32 -33.42 -19.81
N VAL A 66 4.51 -33.09 -18.80
CA VAL A 66 3.08 -32.77 -18.93
C VAL A 66 2.80 -31.30 -18.56
N LYS A 67 1.93 -30.61 -19.30
CA LYS A 67 1.54 -29.21 -19.00
C LYS A 67 0.15 -29.06 -18.42
N GLU A 68 -0.75 -29.98 -18.70
CA GLU A 68 -2.13 -29.93 -18.22
C GLU A 68 -2.43 -31.20 -17.42
N LEU A 69 -2.80 -31.03 -16.15
CA LEU A 69 -3.09 -32.15 -15.26
C LEU A 69 -4.49 -32.02 -14.68
N ASP A 70 -5.35 -32.99 -15.01
CA ASP A 70 -6.72 -33.07 -14.52
C ASP A 70 -6.85 -34.21 -13.50
N LEU A 71 -6.95 -33.85 -12.22
CA LEU A 71 -7.24 -34.78 -11.12
C LEU A 71 -8.71 -34.69 -10.66
N SER A 72 -9.59 -34.00 -11.39
CA SER A 72 -10.98 -33.73 -10.93
C SER A 72 -11.84 -34.97 -10.70
N GLN A 73 -11.42 -36.14 -11.21
CA GLN A 73 -12.06 -37.45 -11.01
C GLN A 73 -11.22 -38.39 -10.12
N LEU A 74 -10.20 -37.86 -9.44
CA LEU A 74 -9.37 -38.54 -8.46
C LEU A 74 -9.82 -38.17 -7.04
N ALA A 75 -9.72 -39.11 -6.09
CA ALA A 75 -9.82 -38.85 -4.66
C ALA A 75 -8.50 -39.23 -3.96
N ILE A 76 -7.99 -38.35 -3.09
CA ILE A 76 -6.84 -38.65 -2.22
C ILE A 76 -7.34 -39.36 -0.96
N GLU A 77 -6.89 -40.59 -0.74
CA GLU A 77 -7.12 -41.36 0.47
C GLU A 77 -6.09 -41.03 1.56
N ALA A 78 -6.40 -41.37 2.81
CA ALA A 78 -5.45 -41.25 3.92
C ALA A 78 -4.23 -42.16 3.69
N TYR A 79 -3.07 -41.73 4.18
CA TYR A 79 -1.87 -42.56 4.17
C TYR A 79 -1.05 -42.33 5.43
N THR A 80 -0.49 -43.41 5.96
CA THR A 80 0.42 -43.38 7.11
C THR A 80 1.69 -44.10 6.72
N TYR A 81 2.82 -43.38 6.71
CA TYR A 81 4.12 -44.04 6.59
C TYR A 81 4.33 -44.94 7.81
N PRO A 82 4.77 -46.20 7.63
CA PRO A 82 5.10 -47.07 8.75
C PRO A 82 6.25 -46.45 9.55
N ALA A 83 6.16 -46.51 10.88
CA ALA A 83 7.25 -46.08 11.74
C ALA A 83 8.52 -46.90 11.45
N SER A 84 9.68 -46.25 11.52
CA SER A 84 10.99 -46.91 11.45
C SER A 84 11.79 -46.62 12.72
N ALA A 85 12.98 -47.21 12.85
CA ALA A 85 13.81 -47.04 14.05
C ALA A 85 14.19 -45.56 14.32
N ASP A 86 14.30 -44.75 13.25
CA ASP A 86 14.82 -43.39 13.28
C ASP A 86 13.79 -42.33 12.83
N VAL A 87 12.56 -42.72 12.49
CA VAL A 87 11.52 -41.82 11.96
C VAL A 87 10.16 -42.09 12.60
N GLU A 88 9.61 -41.06 13.25
CA GLU A 88 8.26 -41.08 13.82
C GLU A 88 7.18 -41.32 12.76
N GLN A 89 6.08 -41.94 13.17
CA GLN A 89 4.95 -42.23 12.28
C GLN A 89 4.32 -40.94 11.76
N HIS A 90 4.35 -40.75 10.43
CA HIS A 90 3.77 -39.58 9.77
C HIS A 90 2.51 -39.96 8.97
N SER A 91 1.42 -39.21 9.16
CA SER A 91 0.10 -39.50 8.57
C SER A 91 -0.48 -38.28 7.85
N PHE A 92 -1.13 -38.54 6.71
CA PHE A 92 -1.83 -37.57 5.87
C PHE A 92 -3.33 -37.84 5.90
N ALA A 93 -4.13 -36.77 5.93
CA ALA A 93 -5.58 -36.88 5.90
C ALA A 93 -6.11 -37.10 4.46
N PRO A 94 -7.31 -37.68 4.29
CA PRO A 94 -7.96 -37.72 2.98
C PRO A 94 -8.13 -36.31 2.40
N GLY A 95 -7.84 -36.15 1.10
CA GLY A 95 -7.90 -34.87 0.41
C GLY A 95 -6.73 -33.91 0.70
N GLU A 96 -5.76 -34.28 1.55
CA GLU A 96 -4.60 -33.44 1.81
C GLU A 96 -3.61 -33.48 0.64
N LEU A 97 -3.27 -32.31 0.09
CA LEU A 97 -2.10 -32.12 -0.75
C LEU A 97 -0.94 -31.69 0.17
N PRO A 98 0.07 -32.55 0.43
CA PRO A 98 1.07 -32.27 1.46
C PRO A 98 1.97 -31.07 1.16
N SER A 99 2.67 -30.62 2.20
CA SER A 99 3.67 -29.57 2.09
C SER A 99 4.74 -29.92 1.05
N PHE A 100 5.09 -28.95 0.20
CA PHE A 100 6.05 -29.06 -0.91
C PHE A 100 5.77 -30.15 -1.97
N MET A 101 4.64 -30.87 -1.90
CA MET A 101 4.35 -32.03 -2.76
C MET A 101 4.47 -31.71 -4.25
N MET A 102 3.84 -30.63 -4.70
CA MET A 102 3.86 -30.13 -6.08
C MET A 102 4.76 -28.88 -6.24
N ALA A 103 5.72 -28.66 -5.33
CA ALA A 103 6.68 -27.57 -5.46
C ALA A 103 7.56 -27.77 -6.72
N GLY A 104 7.79 -26.69 -7.46
CA GLY A 104 8.63 -26.64 -8.67
C GLY A 104 8.02 -27.22 -9.93
N VAL A 105 6.78 -27.75 -9.90
CA VAL A 105 6.22 -28.50 -11.04
C VAL A 105 6.06 -27.64 -12.30
N ASN A 106 6.35 -28.27 -13.45
CA ASN A 106 6.34 -27.63 -14.76
C ASN A 106 4.95 -27.64 -15.46
N ILE A 107 3.90 -27.98 -14.71
CA ILE A 107 2.47 -27.92 -15.08
C ILE A 107 2.01 -26.46 -15.13
N THR A 108 1.23 -26.10 -16.16
CA THR A 108 0.64 -24.77 -16.36
C THR A 108 -0.85 -24.73 -15.99
N ASN A 109 -1.57 -25.84 -16.12
CA ASN A 109 -3.00 -25.95 -15.82
C ASN A 109 -3.24 -27.19 -14.92
N PHE A 110 -3.85 -26.99 -13.75
CA PHE A 110 -4.05 -28.03 -12.74
C PHE A 110 -5.48 -28.00 -12.20
N LYS A 111 -6.20 -29.12 -12.30
CA LYS A 111 -7.48 -29.32 -11.61
C LYS A 111 -7.29 -30.22 -10.39
N PHE A 112 -7.77 -29.75 -9.24
CA PHE A 112 -7.63 -30.47 -7.96
C PHE A 112 -8.38 -31.80 -7.91
N PRO A 113 -7.89 -32.76 -7.11
CA PRO A 113 -8.66 -33.91 -6.64
C PRO A 113 -10.04 -33.52 -6.09
N SER A 114 -11.03 -34.34 -6.42
CA SER A 114 -12.45 -34.15 -6.09
C SER A 114 -12.74 -33.92 -4.60
N ASN A 115 -11.87 -34.45 -3.72
CA ASN A 115 -11.98 -34.34 -2.27
C ASN A 115 -10.91 -33.45 -1.63
N SER A 116 -10.18 -32.64 -2.40
CA SER A 116 -9.10 -31.78 -1.86
C SER A 116 -9.60 -30.90 -0.70
N SER A 117 -9.04 -31.13 0.49
CA SER A 117 -9.46 -30.56 1.77
C SER A 117 -8.45 -29.54 2.31
N LYS A 118 -7.17 -29.74 2.03
CA LYS A 118 -6.06 -28.91 2.51
C LYS A 118 -4.96 -28.81 1.44
N ILE A 119 -4.44 -27.62 1.25
CA ILE A 119 -3.22 -27.37 0.47
C ILE A 119 -2.10 -27.06 1.46
N GLY A 120 -1.06 -27.89 1.49
CA GLY A 120 0.04 -27.80 2.46
C GLY A 120 0.98 -26.60 2.26
N THR A 121 1.87 -26.41 3.22
CA THR A 121 2.89 -25.35 3.20
C THR A 121 3.80 -25.51 1.98
N GLY A 122 3.94 -24.47 1.16
CA GLY A 122 4.76 -24.51 -0.05
C GLY A 122 4.30 -25.52 -1.11
N ALA A 123 3.09 -26.08 -1.02
CA ALA A 123 2.65 -27.24 -1.81
C ALA A 123 2.80 -27.09 -3.34
N PHE A 124 2.65 -25.88 -3.89
CA PHE A 124 2.86 -25.54 -5.30
C PHE A 124 3.94 -24.46 -5.51
N SER A 125 4.77 -24.19 -4.49
CA SER A 125 5.77 -23.12 -4.52
C SER A 125 6.71 -23.25 -5.73
N SER A 126 7.03 -22.12 -6.37
CA SER A 126 7.83 -22.02 -7.61
C SER A 126 7.33 -22.82 -8.82
N SER A 127 6.07 -23.27 -8.83
CA SER A 127 5.48 -23.96 -9.99
C SER A 127 5.20 -23.03 -11.18
N LYS A 128 4.89 -23.63 -12.34
CA LYS A 128 4.57 -22.93 -13.60
C LYS A 128 3.08 -22.67 -13.84
N LEU A 129 2.24 -22.85 -12.82
CA LEU A 129 0.79 -22.65 -12.89
C LEU A 129 0.45 -21.26 -13.41
N GLN A 130 -0.50 -21.18 -14.34
CA GLN A 130 -0.98 -19.93 -14.94
C GLN A 130 -2.32 -19.46 -14.34
N SER A 131 -3.18 -20.41 -14.00
CA SER A 131 -4.47 -20.17 -13.34
C SER A 131 -4.81 -21.34 -12.43
N VAL A 132 -5.46 -21.07 -11.30
CA VAL A 132 -5.81 -22.09 -10.30
C VAL A 132 -7.25 -21.87 -9.83
N GLU A 133 -8.11 -22.87 -10.00
CA GLU A 133 -9.44 -22.93 -9.38
C GLU A 133 -9.37 -23.83 -8.14
N ILE A 134 -9.41 -23.23 -6.95
CA ILE A 134 -9.33 -23.92 -5.66
C ILE A 134 -10.77 -24.32 -5.25
N PRO A 135 -11.08 -25.63 -5.14
CA PRO A 135 -12.45 -26.08 -4.95
C PRO A 135 -12.97 -25.76 -3.54
N LYS A 136 -14.31 -25.66 -3.42
CA LYS A 136 -15.02 -25.29 -2.18
C LYS A 136 -14.75 -26.21 -0.98
N THR A 137 -14.20 -27.39 -1.22
CA THR A 137 -13.82 -28.38 -0.21
C THR A 137 -12.54 -28.02 0.52
N VAL A 138 -11.69 -27.17 -0.06
CA VAL A 138 -10.44 -26.71 0.58
C VAL A 138 -10.78 -25.74 1.71
N THR A 139 -10.41 -26.10 2.93
CA THR A 139 -10.60 -25.27 4.14
C THR A 139 -9.34 -24.49 4.52
N THR A 140 -8.17 -24.91 4.02
CA THR A 140 -6.87 -24.31 4.38
C THR A 140 -5.93 -24.29 3.17
N ILE A 141 -5.35 -23.11 2.92
CA ILE A 141 -4.22 -22.89 2.02
C ILE A 141 -3.03 -22.52 2.89
N GLY A 142 -2.05 -23.41 3.00
CA GLY A 142 -0.91 -23.27 3.90
C GLY A 142 0.05 -22.14 3.54
N ASP A 143 0.99 -21.87 4.46
CA ASP A 143 2.00 -20.83 4.28
C ASP A 143 2.79 -21.06 2.99
N TYR A 144 3.05 -20.00 2.24
CA TYR A 144 3.80 -20.03 0.99
C TYR A 144 3.26 -21.02 -0.09
N ALA A 145 2.01 -21.50 0.03
CA ALA A 145 1.47 -22.57 -0.81
C ALA A 145 1.70 -22.39 -2.32
N PHE A 146 1.58 -21.16 -2.84
CA PHE A 146 1.85 -20.79 -4.24
C PHE A 146 3.01 -19.80 -4.36
N ALA A 147 3.85 -19.63 -3.34
CA ALA A 147 4.91 -18.62 -3.36
C ALA A 147 5.89 -18.85 -4.51
N GLY A 148 6.21 -17.80 -5.26
CA GLY A 148 7.11 -17.83 -6.42
C GLY A 148 6.51 -18.43 -7.69
N CYS A 149 5.19 -18.66 -7.77
CA CYS A 149 4.51 -19.03 -9.02
C CYS A 149 4.48 -17.84 -9.99
N LYS A 150 5.63 -17.51 -10.59
CA LYS A 150 5.84 -16.25 -11.33
C LYS A 150 4.91 -16.05 -12.53
N SER A 151 4.35 -17.13 -13.09
CA SER A 151 3.41 -17.12 -14.22
C SER A 151 1.94 -17.19 -13.82
N LEU A 152 1.63 -17.28 -12.52
CA LEU A 152 0.26 -17.38 -12.00
C LEU A 152 -0.44 -16.03 -12.10
N ARG A 153 -1.52 -15.96 -12.89
CA ARG A 153 -2.26 -14.73 -13.21
C ARG A 153 -3.54 -14.58 -12.39
N SER A 154 -4.23 -15.68 -12.13
CA SER A 154 -5.53 -15.66 -11.43
C SER A 154 -5.71 -16.86 -10.52
N VAL A 155 -6.15 -16.60 -9.29
CA VAL A 155 -6.61 -17.63 -8.34
C VAL A 155 -8.07 -17.41 -8.02
N LYS A 156 -8.89 -18.43 -8.28
CA LYS A 156 -10.31 -18.43 -7.96
C LYS A 156 -10.53 -19.38 -6.79
N ILE A 157 -10.91 -18.83 -5.64
CA ILE A 157 -11.23 -19.62 -4.45
C ILE A 157 -12.76 -19.78 -4.44
N GLU A 158 -13.27 -21.01 -4.56
CA GLU A 158 -14.71 -21.30 -4.52
C GLU A 158 -15.26 -21.36 -3.08
N GLY A 159 -14.37 -21.61 -2.11
CA GLY A 159 -14.71 -21.73 -0.69
C GLY A 159 -14.28 -20.52 0.14
N GLU A 160 -14.18 -20.75 1.45
CA GLU A 160 -13.78 -19.77 2.47
C GLU A 160 -12.48 -20.21 3.14
N ALA A 161 -11.50 -20.66 2.33
CA ALA A 161 -10.26 -21.24 2.83
C ALA A 161 -9.46 -20.23 3.68
N ALA A 162 -8.97 -20.68 4.84
CA ALA A 162 -8.01 -19.93 5.62
C ALA A 162 -6.70 -19.77 4.81
N LEU A 163 -6.19 -18.54 4.73
CA LEU A 163 -4.98 -18.22 3.99
C LEU A 163 -3.76 -18.19 4.93
N GLY A 164 -2.70 -18.89 4.55
CA GLY A 164 -1.41 -18.89 5.23
C GLY A 164 -0.56 -17.65 4.91
N ILE A 165 0.51 -17.49 5.70
CA ILE A 165 1.52 -16.46 5.55
C ILE A 165 2.17 -16.58 4.16
N GLY A 166 2.24 -15.49 3.41
CA GLY A 166 2.93 -15.47 2.12
C GLY A 166 2.36 -16.41 1.06
N ALA A 167 1.10 -16.86 1.17
CA ALA A 167 0.56 -17.91 0.31
C ALA A 167 0.67 -17.62 -1.21
N PHE A 168 0.68 -16.35 -1.63
CA PHE A 168 0.90 -15.94 -3.03
C PHE A 168 2.15 -15.06 -3.25
N LYS A 169 3.06 -14.98 -2.27
CA LYS A 169 4.29 -14.17 -2.33
C LYS A 169 5.06 -14.39 -3.64
N ASP A 170 5.63 -13.34 -4.22
CA ASP A 170 6.44 -13.37 -5.45
C ASP A 170 5.72 -13.92 -6.72
N CYS A 171 4.39 -14.00 -6.72
CA CYS A 171 3.60 -14.30 -7.93
C CYS A 171 3.52 -13.05 -8.83
N LYS A 172 4.61 -12.78 -9.56
CA LYS A 172 4.80 -11.49 -10.27
C LYS A 172 3.75 -11.20 -11.36
N GLU A 173 3.20 -12.23 -12.01
CA GLU A 173 2.11 -12.07 -12.99
C GLU A 173 0.70 -12.04 -12.38
N LEU A 174 0.56 -12.19 -11.06
CA LEU A 174 -0.75 -12.29 -10.39
C LEU A 174 -1.53 -11.00 -10.52
N GLN A 175 -2.75 -11.09 -11.03
CA GLN A 175 -3.66 -9.96 -11.25
C GLN A 175 -4.89 -10.05 -10.34
N SER A 176 -5.36 -11.26 -10.05
CA SER A 176 -6.65 -11.49 -9.37
C SER A 176 -6.62 -12.64 -8.38
N VAL A 177 -7.16 -12.41 -7.17
CA VAL A 177 -7.39 -13.41 -6.11
C VAL A 177 -8.68 -13.07 -5.37
N LYS A 178 -9.76 -13.79 -5.66
CA LYS A 178 -11.07 -13.52 -5.03
C LYS A 178 -11.07 -13.89 -3.54
N LEU A 179 -10.98 -12.88 -2.68
CA LEU A 179 -11.03 -13.00 -1.22
C LEU A 179 -12.48 -13.04 -0.70
N ASN A 180 -12.95 -14.23 -0.32
CA ASN A 180 -14.33 -14.47 0.09
C ASN A 180 -14.63 -14.18 1.59
N GLY A 181 -15.91 -14.19 1.94
CA GLY A 181 -16.53 -13.47 3.06
C GLY A 181 -16.23 -13.88 4.52
N LYS A 182 -15.20 -14.69 4.81
CA LYS A 182 -14.75 -14.97 6.20
C LYS A 182 -13.39 -14.39 6.56
N ILE A 183 -12.65 -13.86 5.59
CA ILE A 183 -11.37 -13.23 5.83
C ILE A 183 -11.64 -11.81 6.34
N SER A 184 -11.31 -11.53 7.60
CA SER A 184 -11.29 -10.18 8.18
C SER A 184 -9.87 -9.61 8.31
N THR A 185 -8.86 -10.48 8.30
CA THR A 185 -7.43 -10.14 8.39
C THR A 185 -6.69 -10.69 7.19
N ILE A 186 -5.94 -9.83 6.50
CA ILE A 186 -4.98 -10.29 5.49
C ILE A 186 -3.73 -10.81 6.22
N PRO A 187 -3.29 -12.06 6.00
CA PRO A 187 -2.07 -12.60 6.59
C PRO A 187 -0.81 -11.81 6.17
N PRO A 188 0.25 -11.82 7.00
CA PRO A 188 1.55 -11.29 6.61
C PRO A 188 2.06 -11.87 5.28
N TYR A 189 2.75 -11.03 4.51
CA TYR A 189 3.36 -11.32 3.21
C TYR A 189 2.41 -11.84 2.10
N LEU A 190 1.08 -11.89 2.28
CA LEU A 190 0.16 -12.64 1.40
C LEU A 190 0.40 -12.39 -0.11
N PHE A 191 0.55 -11.11 -0.50
CA PHE A 191 0.82 -10.65 -1.86
C PHE A 191 2.18 -9.92 -2.00
N ASP A 192 3.11 -10.12 -1.06
CA ASP A 192 4.46 -9.51 -1.09
C ASP A 192 5.14 -9.80 -2.45
N GLY A 193 5.57 -8.76 -3.17
CA GLY A 193 6.22 -8.88 -4.47
C GLY A 193 5.29 -9.20 -5.67
N CYS A 194 3.97 -9.18 -5.48
CA CYS A 194 3.00 -9.40 -6.57
C CYS A 194 2.78 -8.12 -7.41
N LEU A 195 3.78 -7.78 -8.23
CA LEU A 195 3.87 -6.49 -8.95
C LEU A 195 2.64 -6.12 -9.82
N ASN A 196 1.91 -7.11 -10.32
CA ASN A 196 0.70 -6.90 -11.15
C ASN A 196 -0.62 -6.99 -10.36
N TYR A 197 -0.57 -7.30 -9.06
CA TYR A 197 -1.78 -7.49 -8.26
C TYR A 197 -2.34 -6.13 -7.84
N SER A 198 -3.61 -5.87 -8.16
CA SER A 198 -4.21 -4.55 -8.01
C SER A 198 -5.69 -4.61 -7.58
N GLU A 199 -6.13 -5.70 -6.95
CA GLU A 199 -7.47 -5.77 -6.38
C GLU A 199 -7.57 -4.93 -5.09
N SER A 200 -8.60 -4.10 -5.01
CA SER A 200 -8.90 -3.30 -3.83
C SER A 200 -9.24 -4.17 -2.61
N LEU A 201 -8.86 -3.72 -1.41
CA LEU A 201 -9.27 -4.36 -0.15
C LEU A 201 -10.80 -4.54 -0.09
N PRO A 202 -11.30 -5.78 0.08
CA PRO A 202 -12.73 -6.01 0.30
C PRO A 202 -13.24 -5.35 1.59
N ALA A 203 -14.51 -4.94 1.59
CA ALA A 203 -15.08 -4.15 2.68
C ALA A 203 -15.09 -4.86 4.05
N GLN A 204 -15.03 -6.20 4.09
CA GLN A 204 -14.96 -6.98 5.32
C GLN A 204 -13.56 -7.04 5.97
N ILE A 205 -12.52 -6.57 5.29
CA ILE A 205 -11.17 -6.52 5.85
C ILE A 205 -11.09 -5.39 6.88
N THR A 206 -10.60 -5.72 8.08
CA THR A 206 -10.34 -4.78 9.18
C THR A 206 -8.88 -4.75 9.62
N ALA A 207 -8.07 -5.74 9.23
CA ALA A 207 -6.65 -5.78 9.54
C ALA A 207 -5.79 -6.27 8.37
N VAL A 208 -4.57 -5.72 8.25
CA VAL A 208 -3.59 -6.09 7.24
C VAL A 208 -2.26 -6.43 7.92
N GLY A 209 -1.73 -7.63 7.67
CA GLY A 209 -0.46 -8.10 8.24
C GLY A 209 0.79 -7.43 7.66
N ASP A 210 1.94 -7.70 8.29
CA ASP A 210 3.23 -7.15 7.86
C ASP A 210 3.55 -7.52 6.41
N TYR A 211 4.08 -6.58 5.62
CA TYR A 211 4.47 -6.74 4.21
C TYR A 211 3.36 -7.26 3.27
N ALA A 212 2.11 -7.35 3.70
CA ALA A 212 1.07 -8.15 3.02
C ALA A 212 0.75 -7.70 1.58
N TYR A 213 0.93 -6.42 1.26
CA TYR A 213 0.74 -5.81 -0.05
C TYR A 213 2.02 -5.16 -0.60
N ARG A 214 3.20 -5.39 0.01
CA ARG A 214 4.44 -4.74 -0.42
C ARG A 214 4.73 -4.99 -1.90
N GLY A 215 4.99 -3.92 -2.65
CA GLY A 215 5.29 -3.97 -4.07
C GLY A 215 4.10 -4.30 -4.98
N THR A 216 2.86 -4.32 -4.47
CA THR A 216 1.67 -4.58 -5.30
C THR A 216 1.30 -3.39 -6.18
N GLY A 217 0.70 -3.67 -7.34
CA GLY A 217 0.37 -2.70 -8.38
C GLY A 217 -0.89 -1.85 -8.15
N LEU A 218 -1.34 -1.68 -6.90
CA LEU A 218 -2.49 -0.84 -6.57
C LEU A 218 -2.24 0.64 -6.90
N VAL A 219 -3.23 1.28 -7.52
CA VAL A 219 -3.21 2.73 -7.84
C VAL A 219 -3.90 3.57 -6.77
N ALA A 220 -4.97 3.05 -6.18
CA ALA A 220 -5.71 3.69 -5.10
C ALA A 220 -6.00 2.67 -3.99
N LEU A 221 -5.84 3.11 -2.74
CA LEU A 221 -6.03 2.28 -1.55
C LEU A 221 -7.15 2.86 -0.67
N ASN A 222 -8.08 2.01 -0.23
CA ASN A 222 -9.16 2.38 0.68
C ASN A 222 -8.98 1.68 2.04
N LEU A 223 -8.65 2.46 3.06
CA LEU A 223 -8.38 2.04 4.44
C LEU A 223 -9.52 2.39 5.41
N ARG A 224 -10.67 2.86 4.93
CA ARG A 224 -11.79 3.33 5.78
C ARG A 224 -12.25 2.33 6.85
N ASN A 225 -12.19 1.04 6.55
CA ASN A 225 -12.64 -0.04 7.44
C ASN A 225 -11.48 -0.67 8.24
N ILE A 226 -10.25 -0.21 8.06
CA ILE A 226 -9.05 -0.83 8.62
C ILE A 226 -8.75 -0.24 10.00
N SER A 227 -8.56 -1.09 11.00
CA SER A 227 -8.21 -0.71 12.38
C SER A 227 -6.78 -1.10 12.77
N LYS A 228 -6.10 -1.94 11.99
CA LYS A 228 -4.71 -2.36 12.24
C LYS A 228 -3.95 -2.59 10.93
N ILE A 229 -2.78 -1.95 10.80
CA ILE A 229 -1.89 -2.12 9.65
C ILE A 229 -0.50 -2.53 10.14
N GLY A 230 0.01 -3.63 9.59
CA GLY A 230 1.32 -4.18 9.89
C GLY A 230 2.48 -3.39 9.28
N THR A 231 3.67 -3.75 9.74
CA THR A 231 4.97 -3.16 9.35
C THR A 231 5.19 -3.35 7.85
N PHE A 232 5.55 -2.28 7.13
CA PHE A 232 5.75 -2.27 5.67
C PHE A 232 4.58 -2.84 4.84
N ALA A 233 3.35 -2.86 5.37
CA ALA A 233 2.21 -3.53 4.72
C ALA A 233 1.95 -3.06 3.27
N PHE A 234 2.16 -1.77 2.98
CA PHE A 234 2.02 -1.14 1.66
C PHE A 234 3.32 -0.41 1.25
N ALA A 235 4.47 -1.01 1.54
CA ALA A 235 5.77 -0.48 1.11
C ALA A 235 6.06 -0.77 -0.37
N ASP A 236 7.04 -0.08 -0.94
CA ASP A 236 7.58 -0.25 -2.30
C ASP A 236 6.52 -0.21 -3.42
N MET A 237 5.39 0.47 -3.20
CA MET A 237 4.23 0.46 -4.10
C MET A 237 4.53 1.27 -5.38
N PRO A 238 4.72 0.63 -6.55
CA PRO A 238 5.27 1.29 -7.73
C PRO A 238 4.24 2.14 -8.50
N ARG A 239 2.99 2.19 -8.05
CA ARG A 239 1.87 2.87 -8.73
C ARG A 239 0.86 3.53 -7.77
N LEU A 240 1.09 3.51 -6.46
CA LEU A 240 0.10 3.98 -5.49
C LEU A 240 0.06 5.51 -5.49
N GLU A 241 -0.98 6.06 -6.10
CA GLU A 241 -1.17 7.51 -6.28
C GLU A 241 -2.00 8.15 -5.16
N SER A 242 -2.91 7.37 -4.53
CA SER A 242 -3.85 7.88 -3.52
C SER A 242 -4.20 6.88 -2.43
N VAL A 243 -4.39 7.40 -1.20
CA VAL A 243 -4.85 6.63 -0.04
C VAL A 243 -6.05 7.35 0.58
N VAL A 244 -7.15 6.62 0.76
CA VAL A 244 -8.40 7.09 1.36
C VAL A 244 -8.63 6.38 2.68
N TYR A 245 -9.09 7.12 3.68
CA TYR A 245 -9.24 6.70 5.08
C TYR A 245 -10.42 7.47 5.70
N SER A 246 -10.84 7.11 6.90
CA SER A 246 -11.95 7.78 7.62
C SER A 246 -11.92 7.58 9.13
N ASN A 247 -10.78 7.18 9.68
CA ASN A 247 -10.63 6.86 11.09
C ASN A 247 -9.34 7.49 11.61
N ASP A 248 -9.49 8.42 12.55
CA ASP A 248 -8.40 9.16 13.17
C ASP A 248 -7.55 8.29 14.12
N ASN A 249 -7.98 7.05 14.37
CA ASN A 249 -7.36 6.07 15.27
C ASN A 249 -6.73 4.86 14.55
N ILE A 250 -6.37 4.96 13.26
CA ILE A 250 -5.64 3.86 12.60
C ILE A 250 -4.23 3.78 13.17
N ALA A 251 -3.93 2.70 13.90
CA ALA A 251 -2.57 2.40 14.33
C ALA A 251 -1.72 1.98 13.12
N LEU A 252 -0.86 2.89 12.67
CA LEU A 252 0.14 2.65 11.64
C LEU A 252 1.40 2.03 12.25
N SER A 253 1.92 0.98 11.62
CA SER A 253 3.22 0.40 11.97
C SER A 253 4.34 0.98 11.09
N PRO A 254 5.63 0.83 11.47
CA PRO A 254 6.77 1.35 10.71
C PRO A 254 6.76 0.97 9.23
N GLY A 255 7.22 1.91 8.40
CA GLY A 255 7.44 1.75 6.97
C GLY A 255 6.17 1.49 6.14
N VAL A 256 4.97 1.71 6.69
CA VAL A 256 3.70 1.32 6.05
C VAL A 256 3.55 1.77 4.59
N PHE A 257 4.08 2.93 4.19
CA PHE A 257 4.10 3.42 2.80
C PHE A 257 5.52 3.67 2.26
N PHE A 258 6.56 3.13 2.91
CA PHE A 258 7.97 3.33 2.57
C PHE A 258 8.22 3.16 1.07
N ASN A 259 8.93 4.10 0.43
CA ASN A 259 9.32 4.03 -0.98
C ASN A 259 8.14 3.96 -1.99
N SER A 260 6.95 4.43 -1.62
CA SER A 260 5.78 4.58 -2.52
C SER A 260 5.86 5.89 -3.29
N LYS A 261 6.55 5.88 -4.44
CA LYS A 261 7.04 7.11 -5.10
C LYS A 261 5.96 8.00 -5.74
N GLU A 262 4.85 7.40 -6.17
CA GLU A 262 3.77 8.09 -6.89
C GLU A 262 2.72 8.69 -5.94
N LEU A 263 2.88 8.54 -4.63
CA LEU A 263 1.85 8.90 -3.64
C LEU A 263 1.75 10.42 -3.47
N ASN A 264 0.78 11.02 -4.16
CA ASN A 264 0.68 12.47 -4.37
C ASN A 264 0.30 13.27 -3.13
N VAL A 265 -0.59 12.72 -2.29
CA VAL A 265 -1.07 13.35 -1.06
C VAL A 265 -1.18 12.28 0.00
N LEU A 266 -0.53 12.50 1.14
CA LEU A 266 -0.84 11.72 2.33
C LEU A 266 -2.16 12.19 2.94
N PRO A 267 -2.98 11.24 3.44
CA PRO A 267 -3.88 11.49 4.56
C PRO A 267 -3.27 12.39 5.64
N ALA A 268 -4.03 13.38 6.11
CA ALA A 268 -3.71 14.05 7.37
C ALA A 268 -3.99 13.08 8.53
N PHE A 269 -2.93 12.63 9.22
CA PHE A 269 -3.04 11.78 10.41
C PHE A 269 -2.91 12.61 11.68
N SER A 270 -3.88 12.47 12.59
CA SER A 270 -3.81 12.98 13.98
C SER A 270 -3.02 12.06 14.92
N ALA A 271 -2.65 10.87 14.45
CA ALA A 271 -1.81 9.92 15.16
C ALA A 271 -0.31 10.20 14.91
N ASP A 272 0.54 9.60 15.74
CA ASP A 272 2.00 9.62 15.56
C ASP A 272 2.39 9.08 14.17
N ALA A 273 3.26 9.80 13.46
CA ALA A 273 3.83 9.33 12.20
C ALA A 273 4.88 8.26 12.53
N PRO A 274 4.75 7.03 12.02
CA PRO A 274 5.62 5.92 12.42
C PRO A 274 7.03 6.05 11.81
N ASP A 275 7.96 5.23 12.28
CA ASP A 275 9.31 5.19 11.71
C ASP A 275 9.27 4.80 10.22
N LEU A 276 10.20 5.32 9.41
CA LEU A 276 10.34 5.04 7.98
C LEU A 276 9.10 5.31 7.10
N PHE A 277 8.11 6.03 7.61
CA PHE A 277 6.77 6.18 7.05
C PHE A 277 6.70 6.46 5.54
N LEU A 278 7.29 7.58 5.10
CA LEU A 278 7.57 8.00 3.73
C LEU A 278 9.04 8.38 3.57
N ALA A 279 9.94 7.50 3.98
CA ALA A 279 11.40 7.70 3.82
C ALA A 279 11.91 7.67 2.35
N HIS A 280 11.02 7.82 1.37
CA HIS A 280 11.26 8.23 -0.02
C HIS A 280 9.92 8.42 -0.78
N SER A 281 9.71 9.58 -1.43
CA SER A 281 8.64 9.84 -2.41
C SER A 281 9.15 10.84 -3.48
N ASN A 282 8.43 10.96 -4.61
CA ASN A 282 8.66 11.97 -5.65
C ASN A 282 7.55 13.05 -5.72
N ALA A 283 6.48 12.93 -4.92
CA ALA A 283 5.33 13.83 -4.93
C ALA A 283 5.64 15.22 -4.37
N LYS A 284 5.48 16.26 -5.21
CA LYS A 284 5.63 17.67 -4.80
C LYS A 284 4.36 18.17 -4.09
N SER A 285 4.50 18.64 -2.87
CA SER A 285 3.44 19.33 -2.13
C SER A 285 4.02 20.05 -0.91
N ASP A 286 3.40 21.16 -0.50
CA ASP A 286 3.57 21.68 0.85
C ASP A 286 3.03 20.63 1.85
N TYR A 287 3.86 20.16 2.80
CA TYR A 287 3.44 19.14 3.76
C TYR A 287 2.99 19.75 5.08
N VAL A 288 1.68 19.69 5.37
CA VAL A 288 1.14 20.02 6.70
C VAL A 288 1.15 18.76 7.58
N ILE A 289 1.96 18.76 8.64
CA ILE A 289 2.15 17.61 9.53
C ILE A 289 1.42 17.86 10.85
N HIS A 290 0.40 17.05 11.13
CA HIS A 290 -0.38 17.07 12.38
C HIS A 290 -0.01 15.96 13.37
N SER A 291 0.95 15.11 13.03
CA SER A 291 1.35 13.98 13.88
C SER A 291 2.04 14.45 15.18
N PRO A 292 1.52 14.10 16.37
CA PRO A 292 2.09 14.57 17.64
C PRO A 292 3.54 14.15 17.85
N LYS A 293 3.90 12.93 17.42
CA LYS A 293 5.29 12.50 17.26
C LYS A 293 5.61 12.18 15.81
N ILE A 294 6.83 12.50 15.39
CA ILE A 294 7.37 12.19 14.07
C ILE A 294 8.49 11.17 14.24
N GLY A 295 8.25 9.93 13.77
CA GLY A 295 9.14 8.78 13.95
C GLY A 295 10.50 8.86 13.25
N GLU A 296 11.37 7.89 13.56
CA GLU A 296 12.73 7.83 13.02
C GLU A 296 12.69 7.74 11.50
N ALA A 297 13.41 8.65 10.84
CA ALA A 297 13.47 8.73 9.38
C ALA A 297 12.10 8.80 8.67
N ALA A 298 11.04 9.25 9.34
CA ALA A 298 9.66 9.23 8.83
C ALA A 298 9.48 9.87 7.44
N TYR A 299 10.23 10.91 7.10
CA TYR A 299 10.17 11.59 5.80
C TYR A 299 11.52 11.62 5.07
N ALA A 300 12.55 10.92 5.57
CA ALA A 300 13.93 11.03 5.07
C ALA A 300 14.07 10.83 3.54
N ASN A 301 15.09 11.43 2.92
CA ASN A 301 15.41 11.33 1.49
C ASN A 301 14.26 11.71 0.53
N ASN A 302 13.23 12.41 1.00
CA ASN A 302 12.11 12.87 0.19
C ASN A 302 12.49 14.20 -0.50
N ARG A 303 12.99 14.10 -1.74
CA ARG A 303 13.49 15.25 -2.49
C ARG A 303 12.40 16.16 -3.07
N SER A 304 11.13 15.85 -2.89
CA SER A 304 10.02 16.67 -3.40
C SER A 304 9.35 17.54 -2.33
N ILE A 305 9.84 17.50 -1.08
CA ILE A 305 9.46 18.44 -0.02
C ILE A 305 10.33 19.70 -0.12
N ASP A 306 9.70 20.84 -0.36
CA ASP A 306 10.29 22.19 -0.30
C ASP A 306 9.76 23.02 0.89
N THR A 307 8.50 22.80 1.29
CA THR A 307 7.87 23.41 2.48
C THR A 307 7.32 22.36 3.45
N ILE A 308 7.55 22.56 4.74
CA ILE A 308 6.88 21.86 5.84
C ILE A 308 6.12 22.87 6.70
N THR A 309 4.87 22.58 7.05
CA THR A 309 4.11 23.30 8.08
C THR A 309 3.81 22.36 9.23
N PHE A 310 4.20 22.71 10.45
CA PHE A 310 3.84 21.94 11.64
C PHE A 310 2.48 22.40 12.20
N GLY A 311 1.52 21.46 12.27
CA GLY A 311 0.26 21.65 12.97
C GLY A 311 0.46 21.79 14.49
N PRO A 312 -0.48 22.41 15.22
CA PRO A 312 -0.34 22.73 16.65
C PRO A 312 -0.19 21.50 17.55
N GLU A 313 -0.43 20.29 17.04
CA GLU A 313 -0.33 19.02 17.75
C GLU A 313 1.11 18.49 17.90
N VAL A 314 2.05 18.92 17.03
CA VAL A 314 3.43 18.40 16.95
C VAL A 314 4.22 18.70 18.22
N LYS A 315 4.78 17.65 18.84
CA LYS A 315 5.49 17.70 20.14
C LYS A 315 6.92 17.19 20.08
N SER A 316 7.19 16.14 19.30
CA SER A 316 8.53 15.53 19.25
C SER A 316 8.92 15.05 17.86
N ILE A 317 10.17 15.30 17.47
CA ILE A 317 10.75 14.93 16.16
C ILE A 317 11.96 14.02 16.40
N SER A 318 11.84 12.75 15.99
CA SER A 318 12.86 11.73 16.19
C SER A 318 14.05 11.87 15.23
N ARG A 319 15.09 11.09 15.52
CA ARG A 319 16.32 10.99 14.72
C ARG A 319 16.05 10.83 13.23
N HIS A 320 16.79 11.56 12.41
CA HIS A 320 16.74 11.51 10.95
C HIS A 320 15.36 11.76 10.29
N ALA A 321 14.32 12.18 11.03
CA ALA A 321 12.95 12.35 10.53
C ALA A 321 12.88 13.09 9.19
N PHE A 322 13.74 14.09 9.00
CA PHE A 322 13.87 14.95 7.83
C PHE A 322 15.29 14.91 7.23
N ARG A 323 15.99 13.77 7.35
CA ARG A 323 17.33 13.59 6.76
C ARG A 323 17.28 13.75 5.23
N ASN A 324 18.25 14.44 4.62
CA ASN A 324 18.42 14.55 3.17
C ASN A 324 17.17 15.06 2.40
N LEU A 325 16.36 15.96 2.98
CA LEU A 325 15.37 16.75 2.23
C LEU A 325 16.06 17.87 1.43
N GLU A 326 16.78 17.50 0.37
CA GLU A 326 17.69 18.39 -0.38
C GLU A 326 17.04 19.68 -0.93
N ASN A 327 15.71 19.70 -1.11
CA ASN A 327 14.96 20.86 -1.60
C ASN A 327 14.21 21.63 -0.49
N LEU A 328 14.26 21.19 0.78
CA LEU A 328 13.57 21.84 1.89
C LEU A 328 14.12 23.26 2.09
N ALA A 329 13.30 24.26 1.81
CA ALA A 329 13.64 25.68 1.91
C ALA A 329 12.92 26.38 3.08
N VAL A 330 11.73 25.90 3.47
CA VAL A 330 10.90 26.54 4.50
C VAL A 330 10.33 25.53 5.48
N ILE A 331 10.43 25.86 6.78
CA ILE A 331 9.66 25.27 7.86
C ILE A 331 8.78 26.36 8.47
N ASP A 332 7.47 26.17 8.47
CA ASP A 332 6.51 26.99 9.18
C ASP A 332 6.10 26.31 10.50
N ALA A 333 6.58 26.86 11.61
CA ALA A 333 6.23 26.48 12.97
C ALA A 333 5.33 27.54 13.65
N SER A 334 4.73 28.47 12.88
CA SER A 334 3.91 29.58 13.42
C SER A 334 2.58 29.13 14.02
N LEU A 335 2.14 27.89 13.80
CA LEU A 335 0.97 27.31 14.46
C LEU A 335 1.30 26.70 15.84
N LEU A 336 2.57 26.43 16.14
CA LEU A 336 2.97 25.81 17.41
C LEU A 336 2.85 26.79 18.59
N ASN A 337 2.52 26.24 19.76
CA ASN A 337 2.41 26.97 21.03
C ASN A 337 3.64 26.75 21.95
N SER A 338 4.56 25.88 21.53
CA SER A 338 5.81 25.57 22.23
C SER A 338 6.85 25.10 21.22
N VAL A 339 8.14 25.23 21.55
CA VAL A 339 9.21 24.58 20.78
C VAL A 339 9.08 23.07 20.95
N PRO A 340 9.00 22.27 19.88
CA PRO A 340 8.90 20.82 19.97
C PRO A 340 10.28 20.21 20.31
N GLU A 341 10.26 19.10 21.04
CA GLU A 341 11.45 18.28 21.28
C GLU A 341 11.99 17.78 19.94
N VAL A 342 13.30 17.81 19.75
CA VAL A 342 13.92 17.42 18.48
C VAL A 342 15.28 16.78 18.72
N ASP A 343 15.48 15.63 18.08
CA ASP A 343 16.75 14.92 18.04
C ASP A 343 17.82 15.72 17.25
N GLU A 344 19.08 15.69 17.69
CA GLU A 344 20.17 16.47 17.06
C GLU A 344 20.44 16.10 15.58
N ASP A 345 20.06 14.88 15.22
CA ASP A 345 20.24 14.25 13.92
C ASP A 345 18.95 14.26 13.08
N ALA A 346 17.86 14.89 13.56
CA ALA A 346 16.55 14.94 12.89
C ALA A 346 16.62 15.48 11.46
N PHE A 347 17.45 16.50 11.21
CA PHE A 347 17.66 17.17 9.92
C PHE A 347 19.04 16.85 9.32
N SER A 348 19.59 15.66 9.60
CA SER A 348 20.94 15.31 9.14
C SER A 348 21.10 15.35 7.61
N GLY A 349 22.30 15.68 7.13
CA GLY A 349 22.57 15.88 5.70
C GLY A 349 22.10 17.23 5.12
N LEU A 350 21.43 18.09 5.90
CA LEU A 350 20.99 19.44 5.47
C LEU A 350 21.89 20.59 5.96
N LYS A 351 22.92 20.28 6.75
CA LYS A 351 23.87 21.31 7.24
C LYS A 351 24.82 21.73 6.11
N ASN A 352 25.02 23.04 5.98
CA ASN A 352 26.06 23.63 5.15
C ASN A 352 27.47 23.47 5.77
N ASP A 353 28.51 23.94 5.08
CA ASP A 353 29.91 23.82 5.50
C ASP A 353 30.23 24.47 6.86
N ILE A 354 29.38 25.38 7.36
CA ILE A 354 29.52 26.03 8.67
C ILE A 354 28.59 25.42 9.75
N GLY A 355 27.95 24.29 9.45
CA GLY A 355 27.09 23.55 10.39
C GLY A 355 25.68 24.12 10.59
N ARG A 356 25.25 25.10 9.78
CA ARG A 356 23.91 25.71 9.83
C ARG A 356 23.00 25.14 8.74
N TYR A 357 21.69 25.32 8.89
CA TYR A 357 20.71 24.99 7.85
C TYR A 357 20.36 26.24 7.04
N ASN A 358 20.50 26.18 5.71
CA ASN A 358 20.05 27.23 4.78
C ASN A 358 18.52 27.12 4.56
N ILE A 359 17.76 27.09 5.65
CA ILE A 359 16.34 26.76 5.69
C ILE A 359 15.65 27.80 6.56
N LYS A 360 14.66 28.49 5.99
CA LYS A 360 13.89 29.52 6.69
C LYS A 360 12.98 28.87 7.73
N LEU A 361 13.07 29.30 8.98
CA LEU A 361 12.20 28.85 10.07
C LEU A 361 11.27 29.98 10.51
N ASN A 362 9.99 29.90 10.13
CA ASN A 362 8.96 30.85 10.55
C ASN A 362 8.43 30.44 11.93
N VAL A 363 8.43 31.36 12.90
CA VAL A 363 8.01 31.10 14.29
C VAL A 363 7.12 32.25 14.80
N LYS A 364 6.30 31.98 15.82
CA LYS A 364 5.57 33.07 16.50
C LYS A 364 6.54 34.00 17.21
N LYS A 365 6.39 35.32 16.98
CA LYS A 365 7.23 36.38 17.59
C LYS A 365 7.29 36.30 19.12
N GLU A 366 6.18 35.94 19.77
CA GLU A 366 6.07 35.79 21.23
C GLU A 366 6.96 34.69 21.82
N TYR A 367 7.37 33.69 21.01
CA TYR A 367 8.21 32.58 21.44
C TYR A 367 9.61 32.60 20.81
N GLN A 368 9.95 33.60 19.98
CA GLN A 368 11.16 33.60 19.13
C GLN A 368 12.46 33.33 19.91
N ASN A 369 12.61 33.87 21.12
CA ASN A 369 13.81 33.66 21.96
C ASN A 369 14.01 32.18 22.30
N ASN A 370 12.94 31.43 22.57
CA ASN A 370 13.00 30.01 22.89
C ASN A 370 13.57 29.18 21.73
N TRP A 371 13.36 29.63 20.48
CA TRP A 371 13.91 28.99 19.28
C TRP A 371 15.38 29.38 19.05
N LEU A 372 15.74 30.64 19.34
CA LEU A 372 17.11 31.17 19.21
C LEU A 372 18.08 30.56 20.25
N GLU A 373 17.59 30.18 21.42
CA GLU A 373 18.39 29.55 22.49
C GLU A 373 18.49 28.01 22.36
N HIS A 374 17.68 27.40 21.49
CA HIS A 374 17.58 25.94 21.39
C HIS A 374 18.73 25.32 20.56
N PRO A 375 19.39 24.22 20.99
CA PRO A 375 20.61 23.69 20.36
C PRO A 375 20.44 23.26 18.89
N VAL A 376 19.28 22.70 18.52
CA VAL A 376 18.98 22.31 17.13
C VAL A 376 18.34 23.46 16.33
N TRP A 377 17.23 24.02 16.80
CA TRP A 377 16.48 25.04 16.07
C TRP A 377 17.24 26.36 15.82
N SER A 378 18.18 26.76 16.68
CA SER A 378 19.02 27.95 16.47
C SER A 378 19.96 27.86 15.26
N LEU A 379 20.16 26.66 14.70
CA LEU A 379 20.97 26.42 13.50
C LEU A 379 20.26 26.83 12.20
N PHE A 380 18.94 27.01 12.22
CA PHE A 380 18.14 27.44 11.08
C PHE A 380 18.28 28.95 10.79
N GLU A 381 17.75 29.40 9.65
CA GLU A 381 17.53 30.81 9.37
C GLU A 381 16.21 31.26 10.04
N ILE A 382 16.29 31.52 11.35
CA ILE A 382 15.19 32.12 12.11
C ILE A 382 15.08 33.59 11.69
N GLY A 383 14.29 33.84 10.65
CA GLY A 383 14.01 35.19 10.19
C GLY A 383 13.21 35.97 11.23
N GLN A 384 13.53 37.26 11.41
CA GLN A 384 12.48 38.19 11.80
C GLN A 384 11.58 38.39 10.59
N TYR A 385 10.47 37.66 10.55
CA TYR A 385 9.33 38.05 9.72
C TYR A 385 8.18 38.49 10.61
N ASP A 386 7.74 39.71 10.31
CA ASP A 386 6.48 40.27 10.76
C ASP A 386 5.32 39.36 10.34
N THR A 387 4.17 39.47 11.02
CA THR A 387 3.11 38.45 11.01
C THR A 387 2.28 38.38 9.71
N GLY A 388 2.92 38.05 8.59
CA GLY A 388 2.25 37.89 7.29
C GLY A 388 1.97 39.19 6.55
N VAL A 389 2.68 40.27 6.85
CA VAL A 389 2.74 41.42 5.94
C VAL A 389 3.70 41.06 4.81
N ALA A 390 3.17 40.86 3.61
CA ALA A 390 3.97 41.05 2.42
C ALA A 390 4.34 42.53 2.38
N GLN A 391 5.59 42.88 2.70
CA GLN A 391 6.16 44.06 2.07
C GLN A 391 6.17 43.75 0.57
N ILE A 392 5.20 44.32 -0.14
CA ILE A 392 5.31 44.52 -1.57
C ILE A 392 6.50 45.46 -1.73
N THR A 393 7.67 44.85 -1.91
CA THR A 393 8.76 45.51 -2.62
C THR A 393 8.24 45.80 -4.03
N ASP A 394 8.53 47.00 -4.53
CA ASP A 394 7.74 47.64 -5.58
C ASP A 394 7.47 46.76 -6.82
N GLU A 395 6.29 46.97 -7.42
CA GLU A 395 5.80 46.39 -8.70
C GLU A 395 5.24 44.95 -8.69
N ASP A 396 3.98 44.79 -8.24
CA ASP A 396 3.06 43.74 -8.75
C ASP A 396 1.60 44.27 -8.79
N PRO A 397 1.19 44.96 -9.87
CA PRO A 397 0.06 45.91 -9.84
C PRO A 397 -1.36 45.30 -9.95
N ALA A 398 -1.50 43.99 -10.19
CA ALA A 398 -2.79 43.40 -10.58
C ALA A 398 -3.97 43.68 -9.60
N ILE A 399 -3.75 43.48 -8.30
CA ILE A 399 -4.68 43.84 -7.22
C ILE A 399 -3.86 44.22 -5.97
N SER A 400 -3.96 45.46 -5.52
CA SER A 400 -3.40 45.98 -4.27
C SER A 400 -4.50 46.16 -3.22
N VAL A 401 -4.22 45.79 -1.97
CA VAL A 401 -5.14 45.99 -0.84
C VAL A 401 -4.35 46.50 0.35
N MET A 402 -4.83 47.59 0.94
CA MET A 402 -4.23 48.23 2.10
C MET A 402 -5.28 48.36 3.22
N ARG A 403 -4.81 48.38 4.46
CA ARG A 403 -5.62 48.70 5.63
C ARG A 403 -5.04 49.92 6.34
N ASN A 404 -5.89 50.87 6.71
CA ASN A 404 -5.54 52.00 7.56
C ASN A 404 -6.59 52.13 8.67
N GLY A 405 -6.30 51.56 9.84
CA GLY A 405 -7.23 51.51 10.97
C GLY A 405 -8.54 50.80 10.63
N GLU A 406 -9.64 51.55 10.61
CA GLU A 406 -10.98 51.02 10.32
C GLU A 406 -11.33 50.97 8.81
N THR A 407 -10.44 51.43 7.94
CA THR A 407 -10.64 51.48 6.50
C THR A 407 -9.79 50.43 5.79
N ILE A 408 -10.38 49.72 4.83
CA ILE A 408 -9.70 48.88 3.85
C ILE A 408 -9.87 49.54 2.48
N SER A 409 -8.77 49.83 1.80
CA SER A 409 -8.76 50.40 0.44
C SER A 409 -8.21 49.35 -0.54
N VAL A 410 -8.89 49.14 -1.66
CA VAL A 410 -8.56 48.17 -2.71
C VAL A 410 -8.38 48.92 -4.02
N ASN A 411 -7.30 48.64 -4.74
CA ASN A 411 -7.04 49.14 -6.09
C ASN A 411 -6.69 47.94 -6.99
N ALA A 412 -7.18 47.94 -8.23
CA ALA A 412 -6.92 46.86 -9.19
C ALA A 412 -6.82 47.39 -10.63
N ASP A 413 -6.04 46.72 -11.47
CA ASP A 413 -5.90 47.03 -12.90
C ASP A 413 -7.16 46.70 -13.72
N ALA A 414 -8.12 45.97 -13.12
CA ALA A 414 -9.40 45.60 -13.69
C ALA A 414 -10.56 46.02 -12.78
N SER A 415 -11.78 46.06 -13.33
CA SER A 415 -13.00 46.29 -12.54
C SER A 415 -13.13 45.26 -11.41
N ILE A 416 -13.30 45.73 -10.18
CA ILE A 416 -13.53 44.90 -9.01
C ILE A 416 -14.99 44.43 -9.03
N ASP A 417 -15.17 43.14 -9.30
CA ASP A 417 -16.46 42.45 -9.31
C ASP A 417 -17.03 42.37 -7.89
N TYR A 418 -16.17 42.01 -6.92
CA TYR A 418 -16.50 42.06 -5.49
C TYR A 418 -15.26 42.18 -4.59
N VAL A 419 -15.50 42.69 -3.39
CA VAL A 419 -14.64 42.53 -2.21
C VAL A 419 -15.48 41.96 -1.08
N ILE A 420 -15.02 40.86 -0.47
CA ILE A 420 -15.65 40.27 0.71
C ILE A 420 -14.63 40.26 1.86
N VAL A 421 -15.03 40.80 3.02
CA VAL A 421 -14.23 40.82 4.25
C VAL A 421 -14.81 39.80 5.23
N TYR A 422 -13.96 38.97 5.79
CA TYR A 422 -14.28 38.00 6.84
C TYR A 422 -13.41 38.23 8.07
N THR A 423 -13.88 37.80 9.24
CA THR A 423 -13.03 37.55 10.41
C THR A 423 -12.17 36.30 10.18
N LEU A 424 -11.15 36.09 11.03
CA LEU A 424 -10.26 34.93 10.96
C LEU A 424 -10.97 33.57 11.17
N ASP A 425 -12.10 33.54 11.89
CA ASP A 425 -12.97 32.36 12.06
C ASP A 425 -14.01 32.20 10.95
N GLY A 426 -13.96 33.03 9.90
CA GLY A 426 -14.76 32.88 8.68
C GLY A 426 -16.13 33.57 8.70
N MET A 427 -16.44 34.40 9.70
CA MET A 427 -17.66 35.20 9.72
C MET A 427 -17.56 36.36 8.73
N LYS A 428 -18.47 36.44 7.76
CA LYS A 428 -18.50 37.53 6.78
C LYS A 428 -18.90 38.85 7.46
N MET A 429 -18.01 39.85 7.39
CA MET A 429 -18.18 41.19 7.96
C MET A 429 -18.74 42.19 6.95
N ALA A 430 -18.24 42.18 5.73
CA ALA A 430 -18.64 43.11 4.67
C ALA A 430 -18.58 42.43 3.29
N GLU A 431 -19.40 42.90 2.37
CA GLU A 431 -19.38 42.51 0.96
C GLU A 431 -19.81 43.72 0.14
N VAL A 432 -18.97 44.11 -0.82
CA VAL A 432 -19.23 45.22 -1.75
C VAL A 432 -18.94 44.76 -3.18
N ALA A 433 -19.78 45.18 -4.12
CA ALA A 433 -19.63 44.93 -5.56
C ALA A 433 -19.55 46.28 -6.28
N PRO A 434 -18.38 46.93 -6.28
CA PRO A 434 -18.26 48.35 -6.62
C PRO A 434 -18.26 48.60 -8.14
N MET A 435 -17.85 47.62 -8.96
CA MET A 435 -17.77 47.72 -10.43
C MET A 435 -16.89 48.88 -10.92
N THR A 436 -15.83 49.16 -10.14
CA THR A 436 -14.80 50.18 -10.35
C THR A 436 -13.43 49.57 -10.10
N THR A 437 -12.36 50.24 -10.53
CA THR A 437 -10.97 49.82 -10.27
C THR A 437 -10.51 50.09 -8.83
N GLU A 438 -11.27 50.88 -8.07
CA GLU A 438 -10.98 51.28 -6.70
C GLU A 438 -12.18 51.00 -5.79
N ALA A 439 -11.96 50.63 -4.53
CA ALA A 439 -13.02 50.40 -3.55
C ALA A 439 -12.54 50.71 -2.11
N GLU A 440 -13.43 51.26 -1.28
CA GLU A 440 -13.17 51.47 0.15
C GLU A 440 -14.26 50.85 1.03
N ILE A 441 -13.83 50.20 2.11
CA ILE A 441 -14.67 49.51 3.09
C ILE A 441 -14.33 50.08 4.46
N ASN A 442 -15.29 50.79 5.05
CA ASN A 442 -15.12 51.53 6.31
C ASN A 442 -15.81 50.80 7.48
N GLY A 443 -15.40 51.10 8.71
CA GLY A 443 -15.99 50.53 9.93
C GLY A 443 -15.51 49.11 10.28
N MET A 444 -14.32 48.73 9.83
CA MET A 444 -13.71 47.42 10.11
C MET A 444 -12.96 47.45 11.45
N PRO A 445 -13.10 46.43 12.33
CA PRO A 445 -12.54 46.47 13.70
C PRO A 445 -11.01 46.52 13.72
N SER A 446 -10.42 47.67 14.06
CA SER A 446 -8.98 47.96 13.92
C SER A 446 -8.04 47.11 14.80
N ASP A 447 -8.60 46.28 15.69
CA ASP A 447 -7.89 45.38 16.60
C ASP A 447 -7.93 43.90 16.15
N GLN A 448 -8.74 43.57 15.14
CA GLN A 448 -8.95 42.19 14.67
C GLN A 448 -8.30 41.92 13.31
N VAL A 449 -7.84 40.69 13.13
CA VAL A 449 -7.31 40.18 11.86
C VAL A 449 -8.46 39.79 10.93
N LEU A 450 -8.39 40.25 9.69
CA LEU A 450 -9.42 40.09 8.66
C LEU A 450 -8.87 39.33 7.45
N ILE A 451 -9.75 38.59 6.77
CA ILE A 451 -9.47 37.96 5.47
C ILE A 451 -10.27 38.72 4.42
N VAL A 452 -9.60 39.26 3.42
CA VAL A 452 -10.20 40.01 2.31
C VAL A 452 -10.06 39.21 1.03
N ASN A 453 -11.19 38.81 0.44
CA ASN A 453 -11.27 38.15 -0.86
C ASN A 453 -11.70 39.17 -1.91
N VAL A 454 -10.82 39.49 -2.85
CA VAL A 454 -11.07 40.43 -3.96
C VAL A 454 -11.13 39.66 -5.27
N LYS A 455 -12.19 39.87 -6.04
CA LYS A 455 -12.32 39.42 -7.43
C LYS A 455 -12.32 40.63 -8.34
N ALA A 456 -11.38 40.69 -9.28
CA ALA A 456 -11.32 41.72 -10.31
C ALA A 456 -10.96 41.09 -11.66
N GLY A 457 -11.92 41.04 -12.57
CA GLY A 457 -11.78 40.33 -13.85
C GLY A 457 -11.46 38.86 -13.62
N ASP A 458 -10.45 38.31 -14.29
CA ASP A 458 -10.06 36.90 -14.12
C ASP A 458 -9.37 36.59 -12.78
N ILE A 459 -8.86 37.61 -12.07
CA ILE A 459 -8.01 37.44 -10.90
C ILE A 459 -8.83 37.40 -9.60
N ASN A 460 -8.61 36.38 -8.77
CA ASN A 460 -9.17 36.26 -7.42
C ASN A 460 -8.04 36.24 -6.39
N LYS A 461 -7.94 37.26 -5.53
CA LYS A 461 -6.85 37.43 -4.56
C LYS A 461 -7.41 37.43 -3.13
N ILE A 462 -6.94 36.49 -2.31
CA ILE A 462 -7.30 36.38 -0.89
C ILE A 462 -6.11 36.87 -0.06
N ILE A 463 -6.33 37.85 0.81
CA ILE A 463 -5.29 38.53 1.57
C ILE A 463 -5.70 38.58 3.05
N LYS A 464 -4.74 38.36 3.94
CA LYS A 464 -4.92 38.52 5.39
C LYS A 464 -4.42 39.90 5.80
N LEU A 465 -5.29 40.73 6.38
CA LEU A 465 -4.98 42.07 6.87
C LEU A 465 -5.05 42.09 8.39
N ARG A 466 -4.16 42.85 9.03
CA ARG A 466 -4.22 43.15 10.46
C ARG A 466 -4.42 44.64 10.64
#